data_AF-A0AB74Q8C9-F1
#
_entry.id   AF-A0AB74Q8C9-F1
#
_cell.length_a   1.000
_cell.length_b   1.000
_cell.length_c   1.000
_cell.angle_alpha   90.00
_cell.angle_beta   90.00
_cell.angle_gamma   90.00
#
_symmetry.space_group_name_H-M   'P 1'
#
loop_
_entity.id
_entity.type
_entity.pdbx_description
1 polymer ?
#
loop_
_entity_poly.entity_id
_entity_poly.type
_entity_poly.pdbx_seq_one_letter_code
_entity_poly.pdbx_strand_id
1 'polypeptide(L)'
;MKRGLTFTVIAQAQSLNYGEGIGNISELKKLSRDDGNIYTFASRQCLRYDIVRLAAELFNWNLQVVDKEKGTIQFKDNISIRESEEMDLFGYMKTNKKDEKDKKGGSLTREATVRLSNAISLEPYRSDMDFLNNKGLADRIGEHPNLANIEQHLSYYTYTVTIDLSKIGKDGDIELDNKEKCRRVVEFLEIIKVLNRNIRGRQENLSPLFVVGGVYEIANPFFLGRIKLKGDKNGFKINKQAIEEVIQGTFLGKDLKEFTYVGMVDGVFINKEEFKGLFEDNFFSVDKFFGQLVKEVKEYYGVN
;
A
#
# COMPACT_ATOMS: atom_id res chain seq x y z
N MET A 1 -19.54 15.25 -7.59
CA MET A 1 -18.55 14.78 -8.58
C MET A 1 -17.67 13.81 -7.83
N LYS A 2 -17.61 12.56 -8.31
CA LYS A 2 -16.82 11.50 -7.67
C LYS A 2 -15.38 11.98 -7.53
N ARG A 3 -14.81 11.92 -6.33
CA ARG A 3 -13.46 12.43 -6.03
C ARG A 3 -12.63 11.48 -5.17
N GLY A 4 -13.23 10.43 -4.63
CA GLY A 4 -12.56 9.47 -3.76
C GLY A 4 -12.25 8.19 -4.50
N LEU A 5 -11.03 8.02 -4.96
CA LEU A 5 -10.57 6.74 -5.51
C LEU A 5 -10.12 5.87 -4.34
N THR A 6 -10.73 4.70 -4.16
CA THR A 6 -10.36 3.79 -3.08
C THR A 6 -10.44 2.35 -3.55
N PHE A 7 -9.47 1.54 -3.16
CA PHE A 7 -9.45 0.12 -3.46
C PHE A 7 -8.68 -0.66 -2.40
N THR A 8 -9.07 -1.90 -2.19
CA THR A 8 -8.42 -2.84 -1.28
C THR A 8 -7.86 -4.01 -2.07
N VAL A 9 -6.59 -4.32 -1.82
CA VAL A 9 -5.82 -5.36 -2.52
C VAL A 9 -5.65 -6.57 -1.63
N ILE A 10 -5.58 -7.75 -2.24
CA ILE A 10 -4.95 -8.94 -1.67
C ILE A 10 -3.75 -9.30 -2.55
N ALA A 11 -2.57 -9.48 -1.93
CA ALA A 11 -1.36 -10.01 -2.56
C ALA A 11 -0.77 -11.12 -1.68
N GLN A 12 -0.04 -12.07 -2.26
CA GLN A 12 0.63 -13.13 -1.50
C GLN A 12 2.12 -12.84 -1.40
N ALA A 13 2.71 -12.95 -0.22
CA ALA A 13 4.14 -12.72 -0.04
C ALA A 13 4.69 -13.42 1.22
N GLN A 14 6.01 -13.48 1.31
CA GLN A 14 6.73 -14.06 2.43
C GLN A 14 7.44 -12.99 3.27
N SER A 15 7.05 -12.91 4.55
CA SER A 15 7.84 -12.26 5.61
C SER A 15 8.22 -10.80 5.28
N LEU A 16 7.19 -9.95 5.14
CA LEU A 16 7.33 -8.63 4.51
C LEU A 16 8.01 -7.55 5.35
N ASN A 17 7.94 -7.59 6.69
CA ASN A 17 8.52 -6.51 7.49
C ASN A 17 9.00 -7.01 8.86
N TYR A 18 10.31 -6.95 9.07
CA TYR A 18 10.92 -7.24 10.37
C TYR A 18 10.92 -6.00 11.27
N GLY A 19 10.79 -6.22 12.59
CA GLY A 19 11.01 -5.24 13.63
C GLY A 19 12.48 -5.14 14.04
N GLU A 20 12.71 -4.52 15.19
CA GLU A 20 14.00 -4.58 15.87
C GLU A 20 14.20 -6.02 16.37
N GLY A 21 15.34 -6.63 16.06
CA GLY A 21 15.64 -8.00 16.46
C GLY A 21 16.04 -8.10 17.93
N ILE A 22 15.89 -9.29 18.52
CA ILE A 22 16.32 -9.58 19.89
C ILE A 22 17.43 -10.63 19.82
N GLY A 23 18.65 -10.26 20.22
CA GLY A 23 19.81 -11.15 20.12
C GLY A 23 20.06 -11.57 18.66
N ASN A 24 20.05 -12.88 18.40
CA ASN A 24 20.20 -13.43 17.05
C ASN A 24 18.86 -13.74 16.34
N ILE A 25 17.74 -13.25 16.89
CA ILE A 25 16.39 -13.47 16.35
C ILE A 25 15.94 -12.24 15.58
N SER A 26 15.54 -12.46 14.33
CA SER A 26 14.87 -11.48 13.49
C SER A 26 13.36 -11.67 13.55
N GLU A 27 12.71 -10.79 14.30
CA GLU A 27 11.27 -10.83 14.56
C GLU A 27 10.47 -10.09 13.48
N LEU A 28 9.40 -10.70 12.99
CA LEU A 28 8.40 -10.06 12.14
C LEU A 28 7.57 -9.08 12.95
N LYS A 29 7.18 -7.96 12.33
CA LYS A 29 6.19 -7.06 12.93
C LYS A 29 4.85 -7.77 13.01
N LYS A 30 4.29 -7.83 14.21
CA LYS A 30 3.08 -8.58 14.54
C LYS A 30 2.08 -7.74 15.32
N LEU A 31 0.81 -8.12 15.26
CA LEU A 31 -0.27 -7.58 16.10
C LEU A 31 -1.21 -8.72 16.53
N SER A 32 -1.75 -8.61 17.73
CA SER A 32 -2.77 -9.54 18.24
C SER A 32 -4.17 -9.02 17.92
N ARG A 33 -5.11 -9.92 17.69
CA ARG A 33 -6.52 -9.60 17.44
C ARG A 33 -7.43 -10.26 18.47
N ASP A 34 -8.68 -9.82 18.48
CA ASP A 34 -9.77 -10.27 19.33
C ASP A 34 -10.13 -11.75 19.17
N ASP A 35 -9.80 -12.34 18.02
CA ASP A 35 -9.93 -13.78 17.76
C ASP A 35 -8.84 -14.64 18.43
N GLY A 36 -7.94 -14.02 19.20
CA GLY A 36 -6.84 -14.69 19.90
C GLY A 36 -5.65 -15.03 19.02
N ASN A 37 -5.70 -14.70 17.72
CA ASN A 37 -4.61 -14.97 16.78
C ASN A 37 -3.62 -13.79 16.69
N ILE A 38 -2.42 -14.12 16.24
CA ILE A 38 -1.37 -13.15 15.91
C ILE A 38 -1.28 -13.04 14.39
N TYR A 39 -1.15 -11.82 13.90
CA TYR A 39 -1.05 -11.53 12.48
C TYR A 39 0.22 -10.71 12.22
N THR A 40 0.93 -11.03 11.14
CA THR A 40 2.08 -10.24 10.71
C THR A 40 1.62 -9.07 9.86
N PHE A 41 2.35 -7.95 9.89
CA PHE A 41 2.03 -6.82 9.03
C PHE A 41 3.26 -6.16 8.43
N ALA A 42 3.12 -5.65 7.21
CA ALA A 42 4.02 -4.65 6.65
C ALA A 42 3.45 -3.26 6.87
N SER A 43 4.28 -2.36 7.41
CA SER A 43 3.80 -1.02 7.73
C SER A 43 3.54 -0.21 6.46
N ARG A 44 2.61 0.75 6.54
CA ARG A 44 2.35 1.68 5.44
C ARG A 44 3.59 2.42 4.97
N GLN A 45 4.56 2.68 5.86
CA GLN A 45 5.84 3.31 5.51
C GLN A 45 6.72 2.38 4.68
N CYS A 46 6.72 1.08 4.99
CA CYS A 46 7.39 0.05 4.22
C CYS A 46 6.80 -0.05 2.81
N LEU A 47 5.47 -0.07 2.67
CA LEU A 47 4.81 -0.05 1.36
C LEU A 47 5.12 1.23 0.58
N ARG A 48 5.03 2.40 1.24
CA ARG A 48 5.39 3.69 0.63
C ARG A 48 6.83 3.67 0.10
N TYR A 49 7.79 3.15 0.88
CA TYR A 49 9.18 3.07 0.47
C TYR A 49 9.33 2.33 -0.87
N ASP A 50 8.69 1.16 -1.01
CA ASP A 50 8.76 0.37 -2.24
C ASP A 50 8.01 1.04 -3.41
N ILE A 51 6.89 1.72 -3.13
CA ILE A 51 6.16 2.51 -4.14
C ILE A 51 7.05 3.65 -4.66
N VAL A 52 7.68 4.42 -3.79
CA VAL A 52 8.56 5.55 -4.17
C VAL A 52 9.80 5.06 -4.91
N ARG A 53 10.37 3.91 -4.50
CA ARG A 53 11.47 3.27 -5.22
C ARG A 53 11.07 2.92 -6.65
N LEU A 54 9.95 2.22 -6.83
CA LEU A 54 9.45 1.86 -8.17
C LEU A 54 9.07 3.10 -8.98
N ALA A 55 8.55 4.15 -8.34
CA ALA A 55 8.25 5.41 -9.01
C ALA A 55 9.50 6.07 -9.59
N ALA A 56 10.61 6.04 -8.86
CA ALA A 56 11.89 6.52 -9.36
C ALA A 56 12.45 5.62 -10.47
N GLU A 57 12.36 4.31 -10.33
CA GLU A 57 12.87 3.33 -11.31
C GLU A 57 12.08 3.35 -12.64
N LEU A 58 10.75 3.50 -12.58
CA LEU A 58 9.85 3.38 -13.74
C LEU A 58 9.49 4.73 -14.37
N PHE A 59 9.36 5.77 -13.55
CA PHE A 59 8.82 7.07 -13.96
C PHE A 59 9.76 8.25 -13.66
N ASN A 60 10.99 7.99 -13.19
CA ASN A 60 12.00 9.00 -12.90
C ASN A 60 11.54 10.05 -11.86
N TRP A 61 10.74 9.66 -10.87
CA TRP A 61 10.37 10.54 -9.77
C TRP A 61 11.61 11.10 -9.07
N ASN A 62 11.56 12.39 -8.73
CA ASN A 62 12.70 13.08 -8.15
C ASN A 62 12.91 12.71 -6.68
N LEU A 63 13.96 11.92 -6.41
CA LEU A 63 14.38 11.56 -5.05
C LEU A 63 15.37 12.55 -4.43
N GLN A 64 15.91 13.51 -5.20
CA GLN A 64 16.90 14.48 -4.72
C GLN A 64 16.27 15.67 -3.98
N VAL A 65 15.29 15.36 -3.14
CA VAL A 65 14.37 16.31 -2.49
C VAL A 65 14.55 16.37 -0.97
N VAL A 66 15.49 15.61 -0.41
CA VAL A 66 15.76 15.53 1.03
C VAL A 66 17.17 16.03 1.37
N ASP A 67 17.34 16.52 2.59
CA ASP A 67 18.63 16.89 3.18
C ASP A 67 18.67 16.58 4.69
N LYS A 68 19.81 16.90 5.34
CA LYS A 68 19.99 16.83 6.80
C LYS A 68 20.47 18.17 7.39
N GLU A 69 20.24 19.29 6.71
CA GLU A 69 20.75 20.62 7.14
C GLU A 69 20.19 21.02 8.51
N LYS A 70 19.00 20.51 8.84
CA LYS A 70 18.32 20.75 10.10
C LYS A 70 18.60 19.72 11.20
N GLY A 71 19.56 18.81 10.99
CA GLY A 71 19.97 17.77 11.95
C GLY A 71 19.15 16.48 11.85
N THR A 72 17.91 16.55 11.38
CA THR A 72 17.04 15.43 11.01
C THR A 72 16.90 15.33 9.50
N ILE A 73 16.83 14.10 8.96
CA ILE A 73 16.57 13.88 7.53
C ILE A 73 15.11 14.25 7.24
N GLN A 74 14.91 15.23 6.36
CA GLN A 74 13.58 15.69 5.92
C GLN A 74 13.64 16.30 4.52
N PHE A 75 12.47 16.65 3.96
CA PHE A 75 12.41 17.36 2.68
C PHE A 75 13.06 18.74 2.76
N LYS A 76 13.82 19.11 1.72
CA LYS A 76 14.46 20.42 1.54
C LYS A 76 13.43 21.54 1.60
N ASP A 77 13.76 22.67 2.21
CA ASP A 77 12.83 23.79 2.36
C ASP A 77 12.40 24.40 1.03
N ASN A 78 13.31 24.47 0.05
CA ASN A 78 13.09 25.06 -1.26
C ASN A 78 12.38 24.15 -2.27
N ILE A 79 12.02 22.93 -1.89
CA ILE A 79 11.29 21.97 -2.74
C ILE A 79 9.80 22.02 -2.43
N SER A 80 8.95 22.03 -3.45
CA SER A 80 7.50 22.01 -3.34
C SER A 80 6.91 20.77 -4.01
N ILE A 81 5.57 20.69 -4.03
CA ILE A 81 4.87 19.65 -4.79
C ILE A 81 5.10 19.76 -6.32
N ARG A 82 5.63 20.88 -6.84
CA ARG A 82 5.97 21.01 -8.26
C ARG A 82 7.15 20.10 -8.64
N GLU A 83 8.15 20.03 -7.76
CA GLU A 83 9.39 19.29 -8.01
C GLU A 83 9.38 17.88 -7.38
N SER A 84 8.33 17.53 -6.63
CA SER A 84 8.23 16.24 -5.94
C SER A 84 6.81 15.67 -5.96
N GLU A 85 6.63 14.59 -6.72
CA GLU A 85 5.43 13.76 -6.72
C GLU A 85 5.24 13.08 -5.35
N GLU A 86 6.33 12.65 -4.71
CA GLU A 86 6.26 12.02 -3.39
C GLU A 86 5.65 12.97 -2.35
N MET A 87 6.07 14.25 -2.33
CA MET A 87 5.51 15.25 -1.44
C MET A 87 4.03 15.52 -1.71
N ASP A 88 3.64 15.54 -2.99
CA ASP A 88 2.24 15.76 -3.38
C ASP A 88 1.33 14.62 -2.92
N LEU A 89 1.73 13.38 -3.21
CA LEU A 89 0.91 12.21 -2.92
C LEU A 89 0.93 11.83 -1.43
N PHE A 90 2.11 11.78 -0.80
CA PHE A 90 2.26 11.24 0.55
C PHE A 90 2.40 12.29 1.65
N GLY A 91 2.38 13.57 1.27
CA GLY A 91 2.49 14.69 2.21
C GLY A 91 3.87 14.80 2.85
N TYR A 92 4.01 15.81 3.69
CA TYR A 92 5.27 16.10 4.37
C TYR A 92 5.06 16.83 5.69
N MET A 93 6.11 16.84 6.50
CA MET A 93 6.27 17.74 7.64
C MET A 93 7.70 18.29 7.56
N LYS A 94 7.83 19.60 7.38
CA LYS A 94 9.11 20.31 7.47
C LYS A 94 9.15 21.08 8.77
N THR A 95 10.15 20.84 9.59
CA THR A 95 10.35 21.57 10.83
C THR A 95 11.16 22.84 10.57
N ASN A 96 10.76 23.98 11.13
CA ASN A 96 11.59 25.18 11.13
C ASN A 96 12.48 25.15 12.37
N LYS A 97 13.77 25.46 12.21
CA LYS A 97 14.66 25.68 13.37
C LYS A 97 14.13 26.88 14.15
N LYS A 98 14.25 26.84 15.48
CA LYS A 98 13.95 27.99 16.34
C LYS A 98 14.95 29.10 16.00
N ASP A 99 14.46 30.29 15.66
CA ASP A 99 15.30 31.49 15.65
C ASP A 99 15.55 31.93 17.10
N GLU A 100 16.76 32.41 17.41
CA GLU A 100 17.13 32.85 18.77
C GLU A 100 16.22 33.98 19.31
N LYS A 101 15.53 34.70 18.41
CA LYS A 101 14.60 35.78 18.74
C LYS A 101 13.14 35.34 18.84
N ASP A 102 12.76 34.21 18.24
CA ASP A 102 11.38 33.71 18.20
C ASP A 102 11.30 32.29 18.78
N LYS A 103 10.91 32.19 20.05
CA LYS A 103 10.85 30.91 20.80
C LYS A 103 9.77 29.94 20.32
N LYS A 104 9.01 30.28 19.28
CA LYS A 104 8.00 29.40 18.66
C LYS A 104 8.60 28.70 17.45
N GLY A 105 9.02 27.45 17.64
CA GLY A 105 9.25 26.55 16.51
C GLY A 105 7.95 26.34 15.74
N GLY A 106 8.01 26.38 14.41
CA GLY A 106 6.88 26.09 13.52
C GLY A 106 7.12 24.82 12.71
N SER A 107 6.04 24.24 12.18
CA SER A 107 6.10 23.19 11.18
C SER A 107 5.23 23.55 9.98
N LEU A 108 5.76 23.34 8.78
CA LEU A 108 4.97 23.35 7.57
C LEU A 108 4.53 21.91 7.29
N THR A 109 3.22 21.68 7.27
CA THR A 109 2.64 20.34 7.13
C THR A 109 1.70 20.27 5.94
N ARG A 110 1.80 19.16 5.21
CA ARG A 110 0.85 18.75 4.17
C ARG A 110 0.36 17.35 4.52
N GLU A 111 -0.95 17.18 4.64
CA GLU A 111 -1.54 15.87 4.82
C GLU A 111 -1.32 14.98 3.59
N ALA A 112 -1.18 13.67 3.81
CA ALA A 112 -1.13 12.71 2.72
C ALA A 112 -2.46 12.70 1.94
N THR A 113 -2.36 12.89 0.62
CA THR A 113 -3.49 12.78 -0.31
C THR A 113 -3.79 11.34 -0.67
N VAL A 114 -2.73 10.52 -0.80
CA VAL A 114 -2.77 9.07 -0.95
C VAL A 114 -2.51 8.45 0.42
N ARG A 115 -3.54 7.81 0.98
CA ARG A 115 -3.50 7.15 2.29
C ARG A 115 -3.40 5.65 2.09
N LEU A 116 -2.36 5.06 2.69
CA LEU A 116 -2.11 3.62 2.69
C LEU A 116 -2.42 3.06 4.08
N SER A 117 -3.16 1.96 4.15
CA SER A 117 -3.19 1.14 5.36
C SER A 117 -1.89 0.34 5.50
N ASN A 118 -1.70 -0.28 6.67
CA ASN A 118 -0.74 -1.39 6.77
C ASN A 118 -1.24 -2.56 5.90
N ALA A 119 -0.32 -3.34 5.35
CA ALA A 119 -0.62 -4.65 4.79
C ALA A 119 -0.63 -5.68 5.91
N ILE A 120 -1.78 -6.26 6.22
CA ILE A 120 -1.96 -7.21 7.33
C ILE A 120 -2.20 -8.60 6.75
N SER A 121 -1.56 -9.63 7.31
CA SER A 121 -1.81 -11.01 6.90
C SER A 121 -3.27 -11.40 7.13
N LEU A 122 -3.83 -12.19 6.22
CA LEU A 122 -5.18 -12.73 6.29
C LEU A 122 -5.22 -14.10 6.97
N GLU A 123 -4.04 -14.68 7.20
CA GLU A 123 -3.87 -15.92 7.93
C GLU A 123 -3.13 -15.66 9.26
N PRO A 124 -3.45 -16.44 10.32
CA PRO A 124 -2.71 -16.42 11.58
C PRO A 124 -1.26 -16.84 11.41
N TYR A 125 -0.34 -16.09 12.02
CA TYR A 125 1.04 -16.46 12.17
C TYR A 125 1.18 -17.67 13.11
N ARG A 126 1.99 -18.66 12.71
CA ARG A 126 2.15 -19.94 13.43
C ARG A 126 3.54 -20.15 14.04
N SER A 127 4.32 -19.07 14.17
CA SER A 127 5.68 -19.13 14.74
C SER A 127 6.68 -19.92 13.92
N ASP A 128 6.51 -19.94 12.59
CA ASP A 128 7.48 -20.59 11.70
C ASP A 128 8.83 -19.85 11.77
N MET A 129 9.92 -20.62 11.89
CA MET A 129 11.27 -20.09 12.00
C MET A 129 12.22 -20.78 11.02
N ASP A 130 13.15 -19.99 10.51
CA ASP A 130 14.29 -20.43 9.71
C ASP A 130 15.58 -20.32 10.55
N PHE A 131 16.36 -21.39 10.58
CA PHE A 131 17.57 -21.53 11.37
C PHE A 131 18.79 -21.42 10.46
N LEU A 132 19.41 -20.25 10.46
CA LEU A 132 20.56 -19.94 9.64
C LEU A 132 21.86 -20.15 10.40
N ASN A 133 22.91 -20.47 9.66
CA ASN A 133 24.27 -20.45 10.15
C ASN A 133 25.24 -19.96 9.06
N ASN A 134 26.42 -19.53 9.47
CA ASN A 134 27.50 -19.12 8.57
C ASN A 134 28.61 -20.19 8.47
N LYS A 135 28.28 -21.49 8.60
CA LYS A 135 29.27 -22.59 8.68
C LYS A 135 30.27 -22.57 7.53
N GLY A 136 29.80 -22.36 6.30
CA GLY A 136 30.68 -22.30 5.13
C GLY A 136 31.71 -21.16 5.16
N LEU A 137 31.51 -20.12 5.98
CA LEU A 137 32.51 -19.08 6.26
C LEU A 137 33.41 -19.49 7.43
N ALA A 138 32.83 -20.03 8.51
CA ALA A 138 33.55 -20.43 9.71
C ALA A 138 34.62 -21.51 9.43
N ASP A 139 34.28 -22.51 8.61
CA ASP A 139 35.20 -23.60 8.22
C ASP A 139 36.46 -23.08 7.51
N ARG A 140 36.39 -21.93 6.82
CA ARG A 140 37.54 -21.37 6.07
C ARG A 140 38.65 -20.86 6.98
N ILE A 141 38.33 -20.58 8.23
CA ILE A 141 39.24 -20.04 9.23
C ILE A 141 39.35 -20.92 10.48
N GLY A 142 38.74 -22.11 10.45
CA GLY A 142 38.77 -23.06 11.58
C GLY A 142 37.95 -22.63 12.80
N GLU A 143 36.94 -21.78 12.61
CA GLU A 143 36.11 -21.24 13.69
C GLU A 143 34.76 -21.95 13.83
N HIS A 144 34.06 -21.69 14.95
CA HIS A 144 32.70 -22.16 15.16
C HIS A 144 31.66 -21.28 14.42
N PRO A 145 30.60 -21.88 13.85
CA PRO A 145 29.56 -21.12 13.17
C PRO A 145 28.72 -20.30 14.17
N ASN A 146 28.37 -19.09 13.74
CA ASN A 146 27.33 -18.28 14.37
C ASN A 146 25.95 -18.73 13.86
N LEU A 147 24.98 -18.72 14.76
CA LEU A 147 23.58 -19.04 14.46
C LEU A 147 22.74 -17.77 14.40
N ALA A 148 21.76 -17.74 13.50
CA ALA A 148 20.73 -16.71 13.44
C ALA A 148 19.37 -17.34 13.20
N ASN A 149 18.33 -16.79 13.81
CA ASN A 149 16.95 -17.25 13.66
C ASN A 149 16.15 -16.15 12.96
N ILE A 150 15.34 -16.54 11.98
CA ILE A 150 14.49 -15.60 11.27
C ILE A 150 13.06 -16.12 11.28
N GLU A 151 12.13 -15.32 11.78
CA GLU A 151 10.72 -15.62 11.67
C GLU A 151 10.27 -15.58 10.21
N GLN A 152 9.45 -16.56 9.83
CA GLN A 152 8.91 -16.72 8.50
C GLN A 152 7.40 -16.73 8.51
N HIS A 153 6.78 -16.08 7.52
CA HIS A 153 5.34 -16.18 7.33
C HIS A 153 4.98 -15.94 5.86
N LEU A 154 4.62 -17.02 5.17
CA LEU A 154 3.98 -16.96 3.86
C LEU A 154 2.47 -16.82 4.06
N SER A 155 1.91 -15.71 3.59
CA SER A 155 0.46 -15.47 3.71
C SER A 155 -0.04 -14.56 2.59
N TYR A 156 -1.35 -14.55 2.41
CA TYR A 156 -2.03 -13.44 1.75
C TYR A 156 -2.09 -12.23 2.68
N TYR A 157 -1.72 -11.06 2.16
CA TYR A 157 -1.80 -9.79 2.86
C TYR A 157 -2.84 -8.90 2.21
N THR A 158 -3.58 -8.14 3.02
CA THR A 158 -4.50 -7.11 2.53
C THR A 158 -4.09 -5.71 2.95
N TYR A 159 -4.18 -4.76 2.03
CA TYR A 159 -4.03 -3.33 2.28
C TYR A 159 -5.04 -2.52 1.46
N THR A 160 -5.34 -1.32 1.94
CA THR A 160 -6.26 -0.37 1.29
C THR A 160 -5.52 0.89 0.91
N VAL A 161 -5.82 1.39 -0.28
CA VAL A 161 -5.43 2.70 -0.78
C VAL A 161 -6.67 3.59 -0.83
N THR A 162 -6.56 4.81 -0.32
CA THR A 162 -7.57 5.86 -0.47
C THR A 162 -6.92 7.14 -0.98
N ILE A 163 -7.42 7.67 -2.09
CA ILE A 163 -6.93 8.88 -2.75
C ILE A 163 -8.05 9.90 -2.82
N ASP A 164 -7.80 11.11 -2.33
CA ASP A 164 -8.66 12.27 -2.57
C ASP A 164 -8.17 13.03 -3.81
N LEU A 165 -8.79 12.74 -4.97
CA LEU A 165 -8.42 13.34 -6.25
C LEU A 165 -8.55 14.87 -6.23
N SER A 166 -9.42 15.43 -5.36
CA SER A 166 -9.61 16.88 -5.29
C SER A 166 -8.43 17.62 -4.64
N LYS A 167 -7.53 16.91 -3.95
CA LYS A 167 -6.37 17.46 -3.22
C LYS A 167 -5.02 17.22 -3.94
N ILE A 168 -4.99 16.36 -4.96
CA ILE A 168 -3.78 16.10 -5.75
C ILE A 168 -3.35 17.39 -6.44
N GLY A 169 -2.06 17.69 -6.38
CA GLY A 169 -1.46 18.85 -7.02
C GLY A 169 -1.90 20.20 -6.45
N LYS A 170 -2.45 20.24 -5.22
CA LYS A 170 -2.87 21.49 -4.54
C LYS A 170 -2.19 21.64 -3.19
N ASP A 171 -1.32 22.62 -3.00
CA ASP A 171 -0.59 22.91 -1.74
C ASP A 171 -0.50 24.43 -1.49
N GLY A 172 -1.34 24.97 -0.61
CA GLY A 172 -1.47 26.42 -0.43
C GLY A 172 -1.89 27.10 -1.74
N ASP A 173 -1.08 28.06 -2.20
CA ASP A 173 -1.29 28.77 -3.48
C ASP A 173 -0.79 27.98 -4.71
N ILE A 174 -0.14 26.83 -4.51
CA ILE A 174 0.33 25.98 -5.61
C ILE A 174 -0.82 25.12 -6.10
N GLU A 175 -1.20 25.30 -7.36
CA GLU A 175 -2.05 24.37 -8.10
C GLU A 175 -1.35 23.92 -9.39
N LEU A 176 -1.25 22.59 -9.56
CA LEU A 176 -0.75 21.95 -10.78
C LEU A 176 -1.86 21.84 -11.82
N ASP A 177 -1.49 21.75 -13.09
CA ASP A 177 -2.47 21.52 -14.15
C ASP A 177 -3.09 20.11 -14.06
N ASN A 178 -4.23 19.93 -14.72
CA ASN A 178 -4.95 18.67 -14.68
C ASN A 178 -4.20 17.51 -15.36
N LYS A 179 -3.32 17.78 -16.33
CA LYS A 179 -2.52 16.73 -16.97
C LYS A 179 -1.50 16.17 -16.01
N GLU A 180 -0.83 17.04 -15.25
CA GLU A 180 0.15 16.64 -14.24
C GLU A 180 -0.51 15.92 -13.06
N LYS A 181 -1.66 16.42 -12.57
CA LYS A 181 -2.47 15.73 -11.54
C LYS A 181 -2.88 14.33 -12.00
N CYS A 182 -3.36 14.21 -13.23
CA CYS A 182 -3.74 12.93 -13.82
C CYS A 182 -2.54 11.98 -13.95
N ARG A 183 -1.41 12.48 -14.48
CA ARG A 183 -0.16 11.71 -14.65
C ARG A 183 0.26 11.06 -13.35
N ARG A 184 0.37 11.82 -12.26
CA ARG A 184 0.81 11.33 -10.95
C ARG A 184 -0.07 10.20 -10.40
N VAL A 185 -1.38 10.31 -10.57
CA VAL A 185 -2.32 9.27 -10.12
C VAL A 185 -2.22 8.03 -11.01
N VAL A 186 -2.10 8.20 -12.33
CA VAL A 186 -1.95 7.07 -13.26
C VAL A 186 -0.64 6.31 -13.02
N GLU A 187 0.47 7.00 -12.86
CA GLU A 187 1.76 6.38 -12.52
C GLU A 187 1.68 5.62 -11.19
N PHE A 188 1.04 6.20 -10.18
CA PHE A 188 0.77 5.50 -8.92
C PHE A 188 0.00 4.19 -9.14
N LEU A 189 -1.06 4.19 -9.96
CA LEU A 189 -1.83 2.98 -10.28
C LEU A 189 -0.99 1.94 -11.03
N GLU A 190 -0.13 2.37 -11.96
CA GLU A 190 0.80 1.47 -12.66
C GLU A 190 1.82 0.84 -11.72
N ILE A 191 2.34 1.59 -10.74
CA ILE A 191 3.25 1.06 -9.71
C ILE A 191 2.56 -0.02 -8.89
N ILE A 192 1.29 0.17 -8.50
CA ILE A 192 0.56 -0.82 -7.70
C ILE A 192 0.39 -2.15 -8.44
N LYS A 193 0.21 -2.13 -9.78
CA LYS A 193 0.09 -3.35 -10.59
C LYS A 193 1.33 -4.25 -10.50
N VAL A 194 2.51 -3.67 -10.33
CA VAL A 194 3.81 -4.37 -10.31
C VAL A 194 4.56 -4.21 -8.99
N LEU A 195 3.85 -3.84 -7.92
CA LEU A 195 4.45 -3.57 -6.62
C LEU A 195 5.26 -4.78 -6.19
N ASN A 196 6.51 -4.54 -5.79
CA ASN A 196 7.40 -5.55 -5.27
C ASN A 196 8.29 -4.96 -4.20
N ARG A 197 8.81 -5.84 -3.34
CA ARG A 197 9.60 -5.45 -2.18
C ARG A 197 10.96 -6.11 -2.20
N ASN A 198 12.00 -5.31 -2.12
CA ASN A 198 13.36 -5.79 -1.86
C ASN A 198 13.57 -5.86 -0.35
N ILE A 199 13.83 -7.06 0.17
CA ILE A 199 14.03 -7.28 1.60
C ILE A 199 15.05 -8.39 1.85
N ARG A 200 16.07 -8.09 2.67
CA ARG A 200 17.06 -9.07 3.14
C ARG A 200 17.64 -9.97 2.02
N GLY A 201 17.97 -9.37 0.88
CA GLY A 201 18.60 -10.08 -0.26
C GLY A 201 17.65 -10.86 -1.17
N ARG A 202 16.33 -10.76 -0.97
CA ARG A 202 15.31 -11.32 -1.87
C ARG A 202 14.31 -10.27 -2.32
N GLN A 203 13.51 -10.62 -3.32
CA GLN A 203 12.42 -9.80 -3.83
C GLN A 203 11.08 -10.54 -3.66
N GLU A 204 10.12 -9.87 -3.03
CA GLU A 204 8.74 -10.37 -2.84
C GLU A 204 7.81 -9.70 -3.86
N ASN A 205 7.01 -10.50 -4.55
CA ASN A 205 6.00 -10.01 -5.47
C ASN A 205 4.73 -9.59 -4.71
N LEU A 206 4.34 -8.32 -4.81
CA LEU A 206 3.14 -7.76 -4.17
C LEU A 206 2.08 -7.34 -5.21
N SER A 207 2.20 -7.85 -6.44
CA SER A 207 1.21 -7.62 -7.49
C SER A 207 -0.17 -8.13 -7.03
N PRO A 208 -1.26 -7.37 -7.29
CA PRO A 208 -2.59 -7.74 -6.81
C PRO A 208 -3.07 -9.09 -7.38
N LEU A 209 -3.54 -9.97 -6.50
CA LEU A 209 -4.23 -11.21 -6.86
C LEU A 209 -5.75 -11.04 -6.81
N PHE A 210 -6.21 -10.13 -5.96
CA PHE A 210 -7.58 -9.65 -5.90
C PHE A 210 -7.56 -8.16 -5.57
N VAL A 211 -8.51 -7.41 -6.13
CA VAL A 211 -8.73 -6.00 -5.83
C VAL A 211 -10.21 -5.67 -5.91
N VAL A 212 -10.70 -4.85 -4.97
CA VAL A 212 -12.08 -4.36 -4.96
C VAL A 212 -12.10 -2.88 -4.64
N GLY A 213 -12.87 -2.10 -5.39
CA GLY A 213 -12.95 -0.66 -5.22
C GLY A 213 -13.40 0.10 -6.46
N GLY A 214 -13.19 1.41 -6.47
CA GLY A 214 -13.63 2.30 -7.53
C GLY A 214 -13.49 3.78 -7.16
N VAL A 215 -14.15 4.66 -7.92
CA VAL A 215 -14.18 6.11 -7.65
C VAL A 215 -15.57 6.52 -7.14
N TYR A 216 -15.60 7.06 -5.93
CA TYR A 216 -16.80 7.39 -5.16
C TYR A 216 -16.91 8.91 -4.89
N GLU A 217 -18.04 9.36 -4.37
CA GLU A 217 -18.26 10.77 -3.99
C GLU A 217 -17.36 11.24 -2.81
N ILE A 218 -16.83 10.31 -2.02
CA ILE A 218 -15.97 10.59 -0.87
C ILE A 218 -14.75 9.66 -0.84
N ALA A 219 -13.61 10.21 -0.44
CA ALA A 219 -12.38 9.47 -0.17
C ALA A 219 -12.51 8.71 1.16
N ASN A 220 -13.25 7.59 1.15
CA ASN A 220 -13.49 6.75 2.31
C ASN A 220 -13.04 5.30 2.06
N PRO A 221 -12.29 4.65 2.96
CA PRO A 221 -11.78 3.29 2.76
C PRO A 221 -12.86 2.21 2.98
N PHE A 222 -13.83 2.08 2.06
CA PHE A 222 -15.03 1.25 2.24
C PHE A 222 -14.75 -0.22 2.59
N PHE A 223 -13.68 -0.82 2.05
CA PHE A 223 -13.34 -2.24 2.22
C PHE A 223 -12.23 -2.50 3.24
N LEU A 224 -11.65 -1.46 3.86
CA LEU A 224 -10.60 -1.62 4.88
C LEU A 224 -11.12 -2.43 6.07
N GLY A 225 -10.42 -3.51 6.40
CA GLY A 225 -10.78 -4.41 7.50
C GLY A 225 -11.98 -5.33 7.23
N ARG A 226 -12.52 -5.33 6.00
CA ARG A 226 -13.67 -6.17 5.59
C ARG A 226 -13.28 -7.37 4.74
N ILE A 227 -12.01 -7.47 4.34
CA ILE A 227 -11.48 -8.61 3.61
C ILE A 227 -11.04 -9.69 4.59
N LYS A 228 -11.56 -10.91 4.42
CA LYS A 228 -11.19 -12.09 5.19
C LYS A 228 -11.04 -13.28 4.25
N LEU A 229 -10.10 -14.17 4.53
CA LEU A 229 -9.97 -15.45 3.84
C LEU A 229 -10.47 -16.59 4.71
N LYS A 230 -10.96 -17.64 4.05
CA LYS A 230 -11.16 -18.96 4.65
C LYS A 230 -10.40 -19.96 3.79
N GLY A 231 -9.46 -20.68 4.38
CA GLY A 231 -8.78 -21.80 3.73
C GLY A 231 -9.47 -23.12 4.05
N ASP A 232 -9.59 -24.00 3.07
CA ASP A 232 -9.87 -25.42 3.28
C ASP A 232 -9.02 -26.28 2.34
N LYS A 233 -9.21 -27.60 2.36
CA LYS A 233 -8.43 -28.55 1.55
C LYS A 233 -8.46 -28.27 0.04
N ASN A 234 -9.45 -27.53 -0.45
CA ASN A 234 -9.61 -27.23 -1.86
C ASN A 234 -8.95 -25.90 -2.25
N GLY A 235 -8.51 -25.09 -1.28
CA GLY A 235 -7.87 -23.80 -1.50
C GLY A 235 -8.47 -22.68 -0.64
N PHE A 236 -8.17 -21.44 -1.02
CA PHE A 236 -8.63 -20.25 -0.30
C PHE A 236 -9.86 -19.63 -0.97
N LYS A 237 -10.83 -19.23 -0.14
CA LYS A 237 -11.99 -18.43 -0.56
C LYS A 237 -12.00 -17.08 0.16
N ILE A 238 -12.35 -16.04 -0.59
CA ILE A 238 -12.58 -14.70 -0.01
C ILE A 238 -13.98 -14.69 0.60
N ASN A 239 -14.11 -14.17 1.81
CA ASN A 239 -15.42 -13.98 2.43
C ASN A 239 -16.23 -12.91 1.68
N LYS A 240 -17.14 -13.35 0.81
CA LYS A 240 -17.97 -12.45 0.01
C LYS A 240 -18.99 -11.66 0.82
N GLN A 241 -19.46 -12.16 1.97
CA GLN A 241 -20.58 -11.58 2.72
C GLN A 241 -20.27 -10.14 3.18
N ALA A 242 -19.07 -9.94 3.72
CA ALA A 242 -18.64 -8.61 4.19
C ALA A 242 -18.44 -7.60 3.04
N ILE A 243 -18.18 -8.08 1.82
CA ILE A 243 -18.07 -7.25 0.62
C ILE A 243 -19.46 -6.94 0.06
N GLU A 244 -20.34 -7.94 0.03
CA GLU A 244 -21.74 -7.84 -0.38
C GLU A 244 -22.51 -6.81 0.47
N GLU A 245 -22.34 -6.83 1.79
CA GLU A 245 -22.91 -5.83 2.70
C GLU A 245 -22.44 -4.39 2.40
N VAL A 246 -21.20 -4.21 1.93
CA VAL A 246 -20.70 -2.87 1.56
C VAL A 246 -21.40 -2.37 0.30
N ILE A 247 -21.47 -3.21 -0.74
CA ILE A 247 -21.98 -2.79 -2.05
C ILE A 247 -23.50 -2.65 -2.07
N GLN A 248 -24.22 -3.34 -1.19
CA GLN A 248 -25.65 -3.12 -0.95
C GLN A 248 -25.94 -1.81 -0.20
N GLY A 249 -24.91 -1.17 0.37
CA GLY A 249 -25.03 0.12 1.01
C GLY A 249 -25.20 1.27 0.02
N THR A 250 -25.74 2.38 0.51
CA THR A 250 -25.88 3.62 -0.25
C THR A 250 -25.10 4.75 0.41
N PHE A 251 -24.64 5.71 -0.39
CA PHE A 251 -24.05 6.95 0.09
C PHE A 251 -24.57 8.13 -0.72
N LEU A 252 -25.10 9.16 -0.04
CA LEU A 252 -25.76 10.30 -0.68
C LEU A 252 -26.84 9.90 -1.70
N GLY A 253 -27.60 8.85 -1.38
CA GLY A 253 -28.68 8.34 -2.23
C GLY A 253 -28.23 7.59 -3.47
N LYS A 254 -26.93 7.24 -3.58
CA LYS A 254 -26.38 6.44 -4.69
C LYS A 254 -25.93 5.08 -4.20
N ASP A 255 -26.16 4.05 -5.00
CA ASP A 255 -25.76 2.69 -4.68
C ASP A 255 -24.25 2.52 -4.83
N LEU A 256 -23.59 1.97 -3.81
CA LEU A 256 -22.15 1.74 -3.85
C LEU A 256 -21.77 0.67 -4.89
N LYS A 257 -22.69 -0.27 -5.20
CA LYS A 257 -22.50 -1.30 -6.23
C LYS A 257 -22.20 -0.70 -7.61
N GLU A 258 -22.85 0.41 -7.98
CA GLU A 258 -22.67 1.06 -9.28
C GLU A 258 -21.23 1.55 -9.53
N PHE A 259 -20.49 1.82 -8.45
CA PHE A 259 -19.14 2.38 -8.50
C PHE A 259 -18.08 1.42 -7.99
N THR A 260 -18.43 0.16 -7.75
CA THR A 260 -17.51 -0.83 -7.23
C THR A 260 -17.24 -1.89 -8.27
N TYR A 261 -15.95 -2.04 -8.60
CA TYR A 261 -15.43 -3.06 -9.48
C TYR A 261 -14.64 -4.10 -8.67
N VAL A 262 -14.49 -5.29 -9.25
CA VAL A 262 -13.62 -6.34 -8.73
C VAL A 262 -12.65 -6.77 -9.81
N GLY A 263 -11.37 -6.86 -9.47
CA GLY A 263 -10.34 -7.53 -10.25
C GLY A 263 -9.88 -8.80 -9.55
N MET A 264 -9.79 -9.94 -10.25
CA MET A 264 -9.31 -11.19 -9.67
C MET A 264 -8.44 -11.97 -10.65
N VAL A 265 -7.37 -12.60 -10.14
CA VAL A 265 -6.51 -13.52 -10.91
C VAL A 265 -7.11 -14.94 -10.92
N ASP A 266 -7.06 -15.57 -12.08
CA ASP A 266 -7.58 -16.92 -12.32
C ASP A 266 -6.76 -17.97 -11.56
N GLY A 267 -7.46 -18.94 -10.94
CA GLY A 267 -6.83 -20.06 -10.24
C GLY A 267 -6.32 -19.77 -8.83
N VAL A 268 -6.41 -18.53 -8.33
CA VAL A 268 -5.95 -18.17 -6.98
C VAL A 268 -6.99 -18.44 -5.90
N PHE A 269 -8.23 -17.97 -6.13
CA PHE A 269 -9.34 -18.12 -5.18
C PHE A 269 -10.43 -19.02 -5.75
N ILE A 270 -10.90 -19.98 -4.94
CA ILE A 270 -11.82 -21.02 -5.40
C ILE A 270 -13.24 -20.51 -5.68
N ASN A 271 -13.62 -19.37 -5.10
CA ASN A 271 -14.96 -18.81 -5.21
C ASN A 271 -15.07 -17.67 -6.23
N LYS A 272 -14.24 -17.69 -7.28
CA LYS A 272 -14.27 -16.71 -8.38
C LYS A 272 -15.66 -16.57 -9.01
N GLU A 273 -16.36 -17.68 -9.26
CA GLU A 273 -17.69 -17.65 -9.89
C GLU A 273 -18.75 -16.98 -9.01
N GLU A 274 -18.61 -17.01 -7.68
CA GLU A 274 -19.49 -16.27 -6.78
C GLU A 274 -19.32 -14.75 -6.96
N PHE A 275 -18.10 -14.27 -7.15
CA PHE A 275 -17.83 -12.84 -7.39
C PHE A 275 -18.26 -12.40 -8.78
N LYS A 276 -18.11 -13.26 -9.81
CA LYS A 276 -18.68 -13.00 -11.14
C LYS A 276 -20.18 -12.82 -11.07
N GLY A 277 -20.90 -13.69 -10.36
CA GLY A 277 -22.34 -13.56 -10.19
C GLY A 277 -22.75 -12.31 -9.37
N LEU A 278 -21.94 -11.90 -8.40
CA LEU A 278 -22.25 -10.74 -7.55
C LEU A 278 -22.01 -9.39 -8.23
N PHE A 279 -20.94 -9.28 -9.03
CA PHE A 279 -20.51 -8.04 -9.67
C PHE A 279 -20.89 -7.94 -11.15
N GLU A 280 -21.23 -9.05 -11.81
CA GLU A 280 -21.71 -9.08 -13.19
C GLU A 280 -20.74 -8.34 -14.12
N ASP A 281 -21.18 -7.26 -14.78
CA ASP A 281 -20.37 -6.43 -15.67
C ASP A 281 -19.22 -5.70 -14.97
N ASN A 282 -19.26 -5.57 -13.64
CA ASN A 282 -18.20 -4.96 -12.82
C ASN A 282 -17.13 -5.96 -12.36
N PHE A 283 -17.19 -7.21 -12.82
CA PHE A 283 -16.17 -8.23 -12.56
C PHE A 283 -15.13 -8.29 -13.69
N PHE A 284 -13.85 -8.12 -13.34
CA PHE A 284 -12.74 -7.99 -14.27
C PHE A 284 -11.54 -8.89 -13.91
N SER A 285 -10.62 -9.04 -14.85
CA SER A 285 -9.22 -9.35 -14.53
C SER A 285 -8.59 -8.18 -13.79
N VAL A 286 -7.56 -8.42 -12.98
CA VAL A 286 -6.82 -7.35 -12.27
C VAL A 286 -6.36 -6.22 -13.21
N ASP A 287 -5.79 -6.53 -14.37
CA ASP A 287 -5.33 -5.50 -15.31
C ASP A 287 -6.49 -4.60 -15.82
N LYS A 288 -7.58 -5.20 -16.29
CA LYS A 288 -8.80 -4.47 -16.68
C LYS A 288 -9.41 -3.63 -15.54
N PHE A 289 -9.34 -4.09 -14.29
CA PHE A 289 -9.77 -3.27 -13.14
C PHE A 289 -8.96 -1.97 -13.05
N PHE A 290 -7.63 -2.04 -13.13
CA PHE A 290 -6.80 -0.83 -13.11
C PHE A 290 -7.02 0.04 -14.36
N GLY A 291 -7.24 -0.57 -15.53
CA GLY A 291 -7.63 0.16 -16.74
C GLY A 291 -8.91 0.98 -16.56
N GLN A 292 -9.91 0.42 -15.88
CA GLN A 292 -11.14 1.14 -15.54
C GLN A 292 -10.87 2.29 -14.57
N LEU A 293 -10.04 2.11 -13.54
CA LEU A 293 -9.66 3.20 -12.63
C LEU A 293 -8.91 4.32 -13.36
N VAL A 294 -7.97 3.99 -14.26
CA VAL A 294 -7.24 4.97 -15.07
C VAL A 294 -8.21 5.78 -15.94
N LYS A 295 -9.21 5.13 -16.55
CA LYS A 295 -10.26 5.81 -17.32
C LYS A 295 -11.04 6.80 -16.45
N GLU A 296 -11.49 6.41 -15.26
CA GLU A 296 -12.25 7.30 -14.37
C GLU A 296 -11.40 8.47 -13.83
N VAL A 297 -10.11 8.25 -13.58
CA VAL A 297 -9.17 9.32 -13.20
C VAL A 297 -9.00 10.34 -14.32
N LYS A 298 -8.82 9.85 -15.56
CA LYS A 298 -8.76 10.69 -16.76
C LYS A 298 -10.02 11.53 -16.95
N GLU A 299 -11.19 10.91 -16.82
CA GLU A 299 -12.49 11.59 -16.89
C GLU A 299 -12.62 12.65 -15.79
N TYR A 300 -12.21 12.36 -14.55
CA TYR A 300 -12.25 13.30 -13.43
C TYR A 300 -11.45 14.58 -13.70
N TYR A 301 -10.24 14.44 -14.26
CA TYR A 301 -9.38 15.60 -14.57
C TYR A 301 -9.66 16.22 -15.96
N GLY A 302 -10.57 15.63 -16.75
CA GLY A 302 -10.84 16.08 -18.12
C GLY A 302 -9.65 15.90 -19.07
N VAL A 303 -8.88 14.83 -18.89
CA VAL A 303 -7.69 14.49 -19.68
C VAL A 303 -8.00 13.24 -20.50
N ASN A 304 -8.21 13.40 -21.81
CA ASN A 304 -8.41 12.27 -22.73
C ASN A 304 -7.08 11.62 -23.12
#